data_AF-A0A8C5YXP1-F1
#
_entry.id   AF-A0A8C5YXP1-F1
#
_cell.length_a   1.000
_cell.length_b   1.000
_cell.length_c   1.000
_cell.angle_alpha   90.00
_cell.angle_beta   90.00
_cell.angle_gamma   90.00
#
_symmetry.space_group_name_H-M   'P 1'
#
loop_
_entity.id
_entity.type
_entity.pdbx_description
1 polymer ?
#
loop_
_entity_poly.entity_id
_entity_poly.type
_entity_poly.pdbx_seq_one_letter_code
_entity_poly.pdbx_strand_id
1 'polypeptide(L)'
;MQLALENMTKSTELEDMYQNAASDVLVALCRHSWPEVAQHLETEFLTGVFPHRSVLYVMGTLSSHEELLNREDRARWENLLAQVAAKSVPFLNTDMWSRELLSALTTPSRTQQEELPEKTFLFTFYGMVLQAEEESTTVRAHLQSLLETSHQWSKQREGIALTVGLAASRHLNDVWAILDQFGRSGPIKWSLHSFSLKVPGPTSEDLRWKWASSTILLAYGQVAASAKAHILPWVDNILSRMIFYFRYSSWDETLKQSFLTANLRLMGAISRNEGAHSYEFSQISELLECLMVLMEKEPQDALCTESRPQALHIISSLCKLRPPMDTHRKSRLLSTCLRSVFALPLLDALEKHTCLFLEPPNIQVRPPQGPQGQSPRVWAGCAAQGHSRAGHSV
;
A
#
# COMPACT_ATOMS: atom_id res chain seq x y z
N MET A 1 -1.25 9.62 -35.94
CA MET A 1 -0.37 9.97 -34.81
C MET A 1 -0.47 11.46 -34.48
N GLN A 2 -0.10 12.35 -35.41
CA GLN A 2 -0.06 13.80 -35.16
C GLN A 2 -1.41 14.44 -34.77
N LEU A 3 -2.52 14.02 -35.37
CA LEU A 3 -3.84 14.61 -35.13
C LEU A 3 -4.43 14.28 -33.74
N ALA A 4 -4.28 13.04 -33.27
CA ALA A 4 -4.71 12.65 -31.92
C ALA A 4 -3.85 13.34 -30.85
N LEU A 5 -2.56 13.48 -31.12
CA LEU A 5 -1.56 14.09 -30.25
C LEU A 5 -1.76 15.61 -30.10
N GLU A 6 -1.92 16.32 -31.23
CA GLU A 6 -2.19 17.77 -31.23
C GLU A 6 -3.55 18.10 -30.59
N ASN A 7 -4.54 17.22 -30.70
CA ASN A 7 -5.83 17.43 -30.06
C ASN A 7 -5.78 17.18 -28.54
N MET A 8 -4.89 16.32 -28.04
CA MET A 8 -4.72 16.04 -26.60
C MET A 8 -4.04 17.18 -25.82
N THR A 9 -3.17 17.97 -26.46
CA THR A 9 -2.41 19.04 -25.80
C THR A 9 -3.04 20.44 -25.96
N LYS A 10 -4.01 20.60 -26.87
CA LYS A 10 -4.62 21.90 -27.22
C LYS A 10 -6.06 22.11 -26.73
N SER A 11 -6.80 21.06 -26.35
CA SER A 11 -8.22 21.15 -25.97
C SER A 11 -8.45 20.89 -24.49
N THR A 12 -8.88 21.93 -23.75
CA THR A 12 -9.15 21.89 -22.31
C THR A 12 -10.59 21.48 -21.95
N GLU A 13 -11.46 21.26 -22.95
CA GLU A 13 -12.91 20.98 -22.78
C GLU A 13 -13.34 19.62 -23.35
N LEU A 14 -12.57 18.56 -23.10
CA LEU A 14 -12.96 17.19 -23.44
C LEU A 14 -13.12 16.37 -22.17
N GLU A 15 -14.26 15.68 -22.08
CA GLU A 15 -14.63 14.78 -20.99
C GLU A 15 -13.50 13.76 -20.74
N ASP A 16 -13.13 13.50 -19.48
CA ASP A 16 -11.97 12.67 -19.09
C ASP A 16 -11.89 11.33 -19.86
N MET A 17 -13.05 10.78 -20.24
CA MET A 17 -13.17 9.57 -21.07
C MET A 17 -12.49 9.67 -22.43
N TYR A 18 -12.63 10.79 -23.15
CA TYR A 18 -11.99 10.97 -24.45
C TYR A 18 -10.47 11.07 -24.30
N GLN A 19 -10.01 11.82 -23.29
CA GLN A 19 -8.59 11.96 -23.01
C GLN A 19 -7.95 10.62 -22.64
N ASN A 20 -8.64 9.81 -21.83
CA ASN A 20 -8.19 8.47 -21.47
C ASN A 20 -8.13 7.58 -22.72
N ALA A 21 -9.19 7.54 -23.53
CA ALA A 21 -9.23 6.73 -24.76
C ALA A 21 -8.12 7.11 -25.76
N ALA A 22 -7.85 8.41 -25.93
CA ALA A 22 -6.76 8.87 -26.78
C ALA A 22 -5.37 8.52 -26.19
N SER A 23 -5.24 8.59 -24.86
CA SER A 23 -4.02 8.20 -24.14
C SER A 23 -3.76 6.69 -24.22
N ASP A 24 -4.80 5.86 -24.17
CA ASP A 24 -4.71 4.40 -24.30
C ASP A 24 -4.15 3.98 -25.68
N VAL A 25 -4.38 4.77 -26.73
CA VAL A 25 -3.73 4.56 -28.03
C VAL A 25 -2.21 4.73 -27.92
N LEU A 26 -1.72 5.75 -27.21
CA LEU A 26 -0.29 5.93 -26.99
C LEU A 26 0.30 4.81 -26.12
N VAL A 27 -0.42 4.38 -25.08
CA VAL A 27 -0.02 3.24 -24.24
C VAL A 27 0.09 1.95 -25.08
N ALA A 28 -0.87 1.70 -25.96
CA ALA A 28 -0.82 0.53 -26.86
C ALA A 28 0.36 0.61 -27.84
N LEU A 29 0.68 1.79 -28.36
CA LEU A 29 1.82 2.00 -29.25
C LEU A 29 3.17 1.80 -28.57
N CYS A 30 3.28 2.06 -27.25
CA CYS A 30 4.53 1.83 -26.50
C CYS A 30 5.03 0.39 -26.59
N ARG A 31 4.12 -0.59 -26.76
CA ARG A 31 4.49 -2.01 -26.91
C ARG A 31 5.31 -2.30 -28.17
N HIS A 32 5.19 -1.45 -29.20
CA HIS A 32 5.78 -1.69 -30.51
C HIS A 32 6.76 -0.60 -30.94
N SER A 33 6.65 0.60 -30.38
CA SER A 33 7.44 1.78 -30.75
C SER A 33 7.86 2.56 -29.51
N TRP A 34 8.46 1.84 -28.57
CA TRP A 34 8.91 2.39 -27.29
C TRP A 34 9.81 3.64 -27.45
N PRO A 35 10.91 3.61 -28.24
CA PRO A 35 11.85 4.72 -28.28
C PRO A 35 11.22 6.03 -28.76
N GLU A 36 10.34 5.94 -29.76
CA GLU A 36 9.67 7.11 -30.34
C GLU A 36 8.67 7.72 -29.35
N VAL A 37 7.88 6.88 -28.66
CA VAL A 37 6.93 7.36 -27.65
C VAL A 37 7.67 7.94 -26.45
N ALA A 38 8.74 7.28 -25.99
CA ALA A 38 9.59 7.75 -24.89
C ALA A 38 10.20 9.14 -25.17
N GLN A 39 10.80 9.32 -26.35
CA GLN A 39 11.38 10.60 -26.76
C GLN A 39 10.31 11.70 -26.80
N HIS A 40 9.12 11.38 -27.32
CA HIS A 40 8.05 12.36 -27.40
C HIS A 40 7.50 12.75 -26.02
N LEU A 41 7.28 11.75 -25.15
CA LEU A 41 6.86 11.97 -23.76
C LEU A 41 7.87 12.83 -23.01
N GLU A 42 9.18 12.59 -23.18
CA GLU A 42 10.22 13.44 -22.60
C GLU A 42 10.13 14.89 -23.10
N THR A 43 9.95 15.10 -24.41
CA THR A 43 9.86 16.46 -24.97
C THR A 43 8.65 17.24 -24.44
N GLU A 44 7.49 16.60 -24.28
CA GLU A 44 6.29 17.23 -23.76
C GLU A 44 6.39 17.52 -22.26
N PHE A 45 7.11 16.67 -21.52
CA PHE A 45 7.29 16.82 -20.07
C PHE A 45 8.26 17.95 -19.72
N LEU A 46 9.28 18.19 -20.56
CA LEU A 46 10.38 19.12 -20.31
C LEU A 46 10.20 20.47 -20.99
N THR A 47 8.96 20.94 -21.14
CA THR A 47 8.63 22.24 -21.76
C THR A 47 8.77 23.42 -20.81
N GLY A 48 8.92 23.17 -19.50
CA GLY A 48 8.87 24.19 -18.44
C GLY A 48 7.45 24.64 -18.06
N VAL A 49 6.43 24.19 -18.81
CA VAL A 49 5.02 24.29 -18.43
C VAL A 49 4.63 23.02 -17.68
N PHE A 50 3.68 23.12 -16.75
CA PHE A 50 3.19 21.94 -16.03
C PHE A 50 2.56 20.93 -17.00
N PRO A 51 2.92 19.64 -16.96
CA PRO A 51 2.46 18.66 -17.93
C PRO A 51 0.93 18.47 -17.93
N HIS A 52 0.35 18.32 -19.11
CA HIS A 52 -1.08 18.05 -19.25
C HIS A 52 -1.47 16.68 -18.64
N ARG A 53 -2.71 16.56 -18.16
CA ARG A 53 -3.24 15.34 -17.53
C ARG A 53 -3.02 14.09 -18.39
N SER A 54 -3.25 14.16 -19.70
CA SER A 54 -3.06 13.01 -20.61
C SER A 54 -1.61 12.49 -20.61
N VAL A 55 -0.62 13.38 -20.54
CA VAL A 55 0.79 12.97 -20.46
C VAL A 55 1.06 12.26 -19.14
N LEU A 56 0.57 12.82 -18.03
CA LEU A 56 0.67 12.20 -16.71
C LEU A 56 -0.05 10.83 -16.66
N TYR A 57 -1.18 10.70 -17.36
CA TYR A 57 -1.94 9.45 -17.46
C TYR A 57 -1.14 8.39 -18.20
N VAL A 58 -0.60 8.70 -19.40
CA VAL A 58 0.23 7.75 -20.15
C VAL A 58 1.45 7.33 -19.32
N MET A 59 2.15 8.29 -18.72
CA MET A 59 3.30 8.02 -17.85
C MET A 59 2.91 7.15 -16.64
N GLY A 60 1.75 7.39 -16.05
CA GLY A 60 1.24 6.60 -14.94
C GLY A 60 0.85 5.18 -15.31
N THR A 61 0.14 5.01 -16.42
CA THR A 61 -0.26 3.69 -16.92
C THR A 61 0.94 2.83 -17.27
N LEU A 62 1.97 3.42 -17.91
CA LEU A 62 3.24 2.73 -18.19
C LEU A 62 4.02 2.37 -16.92
N SER A 63 3.92 3.20 -15.88
CA SER A 63 4.58 2.95 -14.60
C SER A 63 3.91 1.84 -13.80
N SER A 64 2.58 1.75 -13.84
CA SER A 64 1.78 0.81 -13.04
C SER A 64 1.63 -0.59 -13.63
N HIS A 65 1.68 -0.75 -14.96
CA HIS A 65 1.47 -2.05 -15.61
C HIS A 65 2.79 -2.69 -16.04
N GLU A 66 3.29 -3.63 -15.24
CA GLU A 66 4.55 -4.34 -15.49
C GLU A 66 4.54 -5.14 -16.81
N GLU A 67 3.37 -5.59 -17.27
CA GLU A 67 3.22 -6.39 -18.49
C GLU A 67 3.34 -5.59 -19.80
N LEU A 68 3.33 -4.25 -19.74
CA LEU A 68 3.35 -3.43 -20.95
C LEU A 68 4.74 -3.32 -21.58
N LEU A 69 5.78 -3.42 -20.77
CA LEU A 69 7.16 -3.30 -21.22
C LEU A 69 7.89 -4.61 -20.94
N ASN A 70 8.70 -5.06 -21.89
CA ASN A 70 9.63 -6.14 -21.60
C ASN A 70 10.69 -5.65 -20.58
N ARG A 71 11.48 -6.58 -20.04
CA ARG A 71 12.46 -6.27 -18.98
C ARG A 71 13.48 -5.21 -19.37
N GLU A 72 13.93 -5.21 -20.63
CA GLU A 72 14.93 -4.25 -21.11
C GLU A 72 14.33 -2.86 -21.27
N ASP A 73 13.15 -2.77 -21.88
CA ASP A 73 12.42 -1.51 -22.06
C ASP A 73 11.98 -0.93 -20.72
N ARG A 74 11.68 -1.79 -19.72
CA ARG A 74 11.43 -1.35 -18.34
C ARG A 74 12.64 -0.68 -17.71
N ALA A 75 13.84 -1.26 -17.87
CA ALA A 75 15.05 -0.63 -17.37
C ALA A 75 15.34 0.71 -18.09
N ARG A 76 15.04 0.79 -19.40
CA ARG A 76 15.14 2.05 -20.16
C ARG A 76 14.13 3.09 -19.67
N TRP A 77 12.91 2.68 -19.34
CA TRP A 77 11.87 3.53 -18.75
C TRP A 77 12.28 4.13 -17.42
N GLU A 78 12.78 3.29 -16.52
CA GLU A 78 13.22 3.76 -15.19
C GLU A 78 14.37 4.77 -15.31
N ASN A 79 15.29 4.54 -16.25
CA ASN A 79 16.34 5.52 -16.57
C ASN A 79 15.79 6.81 -17.17
N LEU A 80 14.81 6.74 -18.08
CA LEU A 80 14.16 7.92 -18.65
C LEU A 80 13.46 8.73 -17.56
N LEU A 81 12.68 8.10 -16.69
CA LEU A 81 11.99 8.76 -15.59
C LEU A 81 12.97 9.47 -14.65
N ALA A 82 14.09 8.84 -14.32
CA ALA A 82 15.14 9.47 -13.52
C ALA A 82 15.75 10.70 -14.22
N GLN A 83 15.97 10.63 -15.54
CA GLN A 83 16.48 11.76 -16.32
C GLN A 83 15.47 12.90 -16.42
N VAL A 84 14.20 12.60 -16.71
CA VAL A 84 13.12 13.59 -16.74
C VAL A 84 12.99 14.24 -15.37
N ALA A 85 13.03 13.47 -14.28
CA ALA A 85 12.96 14.01 -12.92
C ALA A 85 14.12 14.97 -12.63
N ALA A 86 15.36 14.57 -12.94
CA ALA A 86 16.54 15.41 -12.75
C ALA A 86 16.49 16.71 -13.57
N LYS A 87 16.06 16.63 -14.83
CA LYS A 87 15.88 17.80 -15.69
C LYS A 87 14.70 18.70 -15.26
N SER A 88 13.77 18.18 -14.45
CA SER A 88 12.61 18.93 -13.96
C SER A 88 12.86 19.69 -12.65
N VAL A 89 14.00 19.44 -11.99
CA VAL A 89 14.38 20.11 -10.73
C VAL A 89 14.25 21.65 -10.82
N PRO A 90 14.75 22.32 -11.87
CA PRO A 90 14.64 23.78 -11.96
C PRO A 90 13.20 24.31 -11.96
N PHE A 91 12.23 23.49 -12.39
CA PHE A 91 10.81 23.88 -12.43
C PHE A 91 10.18 23.96 -11.04
N LEU A 92 10.74 23.30 -10.02
CA LEU A 92 10.28 23.42 -8.63
C LEU A 92 10.31 24.87 -8.14
N ASN A 93 11.32 25.63 -8.57
CA ASN A 93 11.51 27.03 -8.20
C ASN A 93 10.64 28.00 -9.03
N THR A 94 9.88 27.49 -10.00
CA THR A 94 8.95 28.29 -10.80
C THR A 94 7.58 28.31 -10.11
N ASP A 95 7.19 29.47 -9.58
CA ASP A 95 5.98 29.65 -8.76
C ASP A 95 4.69 29.13 -9.44
N MET A 96 4.55 29.32 -10.76
CA MET A 96 3.41 28.77 -11.50
C MET A 96 3.43 27.24 -11.53
N TRP A 97 4.58 26.64 -11.82
CA TRP A 97 4.71 25.19 -11.96
C TRP A 97 4.50 24.47 -10.62
N SER A 98 5.08 25.00 -9.54
CA SER A 98 4.91 24.44 -8.19
C SER A 98 3.47 24.52 -7.69
N ARG A 99 2.76 25.62 -7.99
CA ARG A 99 1.33 25.76 -7.68
C ARG A 99 0.46 24.77 -8.46
N GLU A 100 0.69 24.61 -9.76
CA GLU A 100 -0.03 23.63 -10.59
C GLU A 100 0.21 22.18 -10.12
N LEU A 101 1.46 21.85 -9.75
CA LEU A 101 1.79 20.55 -9.16
C LEU A 101 0.96 20.29 -7.89
N LEU A 102 0.97 21.24 -6.94
CA LEU A 102 0.24 21.07 -5.68
C LEU A 102 -1.27 21.02 -5.91
N SER A 103 -1.78 21.81 -6.86
CA SER A 103 -3.19 21.79 -7.29
C SER A 103 -3.58 20.40 -7.82
N ALA A 104 -2.80 19.85 -8.74
CA ALA A 104 -3.05 18.52 -9.31
C ALA A 104 -2.99 17.40 -8.25
N LEU A 105 -2.06 17.48 -7.28
CA LEU A 105 -1.96 16.51 -6.18
C LEU A 105 -3.14 16.58 -5.21
N THR A 106 -3.68 17.77 -4.97
CA THR A 106 -4.73 18.01 -3.97
C THR A 106 -6.15 17.93 -4.52
N THR A 107 -6.31 17.99 -5.84
CA THR A 107 -7.62 17.86 -6.49
C THR A 107 -8.26 16.51 -6.12
N PRO A 108 -9.46 16.48 -5.50
CA PRO A 108 -10.12 15.24 -5.12
C PRO A 108 -10.60 14.48 -6.36
N SER A 109 -10.43 13.16 -6.36
CA SER A 109 -10.97 12.30 -7.42
C SER A 109 -12.50 12.31 -7.39
N ARG A 110 -13.16 12.36 -8.57
CA ARG A 110 -14.64 12.37 -8.67
C ARG A 110 -15.28 11.13 -8.06
N THR A 111 -14.58 10.00 -8.05
CA THR A 111 -14.99 8.74 -7.41
C THR A 111 -13.90 8.28 -6.43
N GLN A 112 -14.28 7.77 -5.26
CA GLN A 112 -13.33 7.32 -4.22
C GLN A 112 -12.58 6.02 -4.59
N GLN A 113 -12.99 5.38 -5.69
CA GLN A 113 -12.62 4.00 -6.03
C GLN A 113 -11.78 3.88 -7.31
N GLU A 114 -11.69 4.93 -8.13
CA GLU A 114 -10.80 4.92 -9.30
C GLU A 114 -9.37 5.29 -8.89
N GLU A 115 -8.47 4.30 -8.96
CA GLU A 115 -7.04 4.56 -9.01
C GLU A 115 -6.73 5.31 -10.30
N LEU A 116 -6.60 6.63 -10.20
CA LEU A 116 -6.16 7.48 -11.30
C LEU A 116 -4.65 7.31 -11.52
N PRO A 117 -4.19 6.65 -12.60
CA PRO A 117 -2.78 6.39 -12.83
C PRO A 117 -1.94 7.66 -12.84
N GLU A 118 -2.50 8.77 -13.36
CA GLU A 118 -1.86 10.08 -13.40
C GLU A 118 -1.51 10.61 -12.01
N LYS A 119 -2.38 10.40 -11.02
CA LYS A 119 -2.19 10.95 -9.68
C LYS A 119 -1.15 10.14 -8.90
N THR A 120 -1.21 8.82 -9.00
CA THR A 120 -0.20 7.92 -8.42
C THR A 120 1.18 8.20 -9.02
N PHE A 121 1.24 8.41 -10.34
CA PHE A 121 2.45 8.80 -11.02
C PHE A 121 2.97 10.15 -10.53
N LEU A 122 2.10 11.14 -10.38
CA LEU A 122 2.51 12.49 -9.98
C LEU A 122 3.21 12.50 -8.60
N PHE A 123 2.73 11.73 -7.63
CA PHE A 123 3.43 11.57 -6.34
C PHE A 123 4.80 10.90 -6.49
N THR A 124 4.88 9.86 -7.32
CA THR A 124 6.13 9.15 -7.60
C THR A 124 7.13 10.09 -8.27
N PHE A 125 6.69 10.78 -9.33
CA PHE A 125 7.46 11.75 -10.08
C PHE A 125 7.96 12.88 -9.18
N TYR A 126 7.08 13.49 -8.39
CA TYR A 126 7.47 14.54 -7.46
C TYR A 126 8.54 14.06 -6.47
N GLY A 127 8.41 12.84 -5.97
CA GLY A 127 9.42 12.21 -5.10
C GLY A 127 10.77 12.03 -5.79
N MET A 128 10.78 11.64 -7.07
CA MET A 128 12.01 11.54 -7.88
C MET A 128 12.64 12.91 -8.14
N VAL A 129 11.85 13.96 -8.40
CA VAL A 129 12.37 15.32 -8.57
C VAL A 129 12.99 15.81 -7.26
N LEU A 130 12.34 15.62 -6.11
CA LEU A 130 12.89 15.97 -4.80
C LEU A 130 14.12 15.13 -4.42
N GLN A 131 14.17 13.87 -4.85
CA GLN A 131 15.37 13.04 -4.73
C GLN A 131 16.53 13.59 -5.58
N ALA A 132 16.25 14.25 -6.70
CA ALA A 132 17.24 14.81 -7.61
C ALA A 132 17.63 16.27 -7.32
N GLU A 133 16.86 17.00 -6.50
CA GLU A 133 17.16 18.37 -6.03
C GLU A 133 18.30 18.43 -5.00
N GLU A 134 19.36 19.20 -5.28
CA GLU A 134 20.56 19.27 -4.44
C GLU A 134 20.39 20.21 -3.25
N GLU A 135 19.55 21.23 -3.38
CA GLU A 135 19.38 22.27 -2.37
C GLU A 135 18.43 21.82 -1.25
N SER A 136 18.98 21.58 -0.06
CA SER A 136 18.22 21.16 1.12
C SER A 136 17.07 22.11 1.45
N THR A 137 17.24 23.42 1.29
CA THR A 137 16.16 24.38 1.60
C THR A 137 14.94 24.21 0.70
N THR A 138 15.16 23.96 -0.60
CA THR A 138 14.10 23.67 -1.58
C THR A 138 13.39 22.37 -1.24
N VAL A 139 14.13 21.28 -1.00
CA VAL A 139 13.54 19.98 -0.62
C VAL A 139 12.65 20.13 0.61
N ARG A 140 13.15 20.82 1.63
CA ARG A 140 12.42 21.07 2.89
C ARG A 140 11.14 21.86 2.68
N ALA A 141 11.18 22.94 1.91
CA ALA A 141 10.02 23.78 1.62
C ALA A 141 8.93 22.99 0.88
N HIS A 142 9.31 22.22 -0.12
CA HIS A 142 8.42 21.40 -0.93
C HIS A 142 7.77 20.25 -0.14
N LEU A 143 8.54 19.57 0.70
CA LEU A 143 8.01 18.53 1.60
C LEU A 143 7.07 19.10 2.66
N GLN A 144 7.40 20.28 3.21
CA GLN A 144 6.54 20.96 4.17
C GLN A 144 5.19 21.31 3.51
N SER A 145 5.22 21.95 2.34
CA SER A 145 4.00 22.31 1.59
C SER A 145 3.14 21.09 1.27
N LEU A 146 3.76 19.96 0.91
CA LEU A 146 3.07 18.70 0.66
C LEU A 146 2.40 18.12 1.90
N LEU A 147 3.11 18.11 3.04
CA LEU A 147 2.56 17.65 4.32
C LEU A 147 1.46 18.57 4.85
N GLU A 148 1.44 19.84 4.43
CA GLU A 148 0.38 20.79 4.76
C GLU A 148 -0.89 20.61 3.89
N THR A 149 -0.94 19.61 3.02
CA THR A 149 -2.16 19.28 2.25
C THR A 149 -3.16 18.44 3.07
N SER A 150 -4.33 18.12 2.49
CA SER A 150 -5.33 17.29 3.18
C SER A 150 -4.88 15.84 3.29
N HIS A 151 -5.12 15.21 4.46
CA HIS A 151 -4.85 13.80 4.70
C HIS A 151 -6.13 12.94 4.67
N GLN A 152 -7.24 13.50 4.19
CA GLN A 152 -8.54 12.82 4.20
C GLN A 152 -8.58 11.56 3.32
N TRP A 153 -7.91 11.60 2.17
CA TRP A 153 -8.01 10.56 1.13
C TRP A 153 -6.89 9.53 1.23
N SER A 154 -7.22 8.22 1.20
CA SER A 154 -6.21 7.15 1.38
C SER A 154 -5.09 7.21 0.36
N LYS A 155 -5.43 7.28 -0.93
CA LYS A 155 -4.44 7.34 -2.01
C LYS A 155 -3.55 8.58 -1.95
N GLN A 156 -4.08 9.70 -1.45
CA GLN A 156 -3.26 10.89 -1.20
C GLN A 156 -2.29 10.68 -0.04
N ARG A 157 -2.72 10.06 1.07
CA ARG A 157 -1.80 9.73 2.18
C ARG A 157 -0.67 8.79 1.73
N GLU A 158 -1.02 7.75 0.98
CA GLU A 158 -0.05 6.81 0.41
C GLU A 158 0.92 7.51 -0.54
N GLY A 159 0.41 8.40 -1.40
CA GLY A 159 1.19 9.23 -2.31
C GLY A 159 2.15 10.18 -1.58
N ILE A 160 1.67 10.93 -0.59
CA ILE A 160 2.51 11.81 0.24
C ILE A 160 3.65 11.00 0.88
N ALA A 161 3.31 9.86 1.49
CA ALA A 161 4.30 8.99 2.11
C ALA A 161 5.34 8.47 1.11
N LEU A 162 4.92 8.10 -0.10
CA LEU A 162 5.82 7.66 -1.18
C LEU A 162 6.78 8.79 -1.60
N THR A 163 6.27 9.99 -1.84
CA THR A 163 7.08 11.17 -2.18
C THR A 163 8.12 11.45 -1.10
N VAL A 164 7.72 11.42 0.18
CA VAL A 164 8.62 11.60 1.33
C VAL A 164 9.71 10.52 1.38
N GLY A 165 9.35 9.26 1.13
CA GLY A 165 10.32 8.15 1.07
C GLY A 165 11.34 8.32 -0.04
N LEU A 166 10.89 8.62 -1.26
CA LEU A 166 11.77 8.84 -2.40
C LEU A 166 12.77 9.97 -2.14
N ALA A 167 12.31 11.10 -1.59
CA ALA A 167 13.20 12.19 -1.17
C ALA A 167 14.21 11.73 -0.10
N ALA A 168 13.79 10.91 0.86
CA ALA A 168 14.64 10.43 1.95
C ALA A 168 15.82 9.57 1.51
N SER A 169 15.73 8.97 0.31
CA SER A 169 16.81 8.15 -0.23
C SER A 169 18.12 8.93 -0.46
N ARG A 170 18.05 10.26 -0.63
CA ARG A 170 19.22 11.15 -0.70
C ARG A 170 19.23 12.20 0.41
N HIS A 171 18.06 12.64 0.88
CA HIS A 171 17.89 13.74 1.84
C HIS A 171 17.38 13.26 3.20
N LEU A 172 17.90 12.14 3.72
CA LEU A 172 17.39 11.49 4.93
C LEU A 172 17.31 12.43 6.15
N ASN A 173 18.35 13.24 6.39
CA ASN A 173 18.39 14.20 7.50
C ASN A 173 17.34 15.30 7.36
N ASP A 174 17.17 15.84 6.14
CA ASP A 174 16.19 16.88 5.85
C ASP A 174 14.77 16.36 6.02
N VAL A 175 14.49 15.16 5.48
CA VAL A 175 13.19 14.49 5.64
C VAL A 175 12.89 14.22 7.10
N TRP A 176 13.86 13.71 7.86
CA TRP A 176 13.70 13.49 9.29
C TRP A 176 13.32 14.76 10.03
N ALA A 177 14.04 15.86 9.78
CA ALA A 177 13.77 17.14 10.40
C ALA A 177 12.40 17.72 10.01
N ILE A 178 11.96 17.53 8.76
CA ILE A 178 10.62 17.95 8.32
C ILE A 178 9.52 17.11 8.96
N LEU A 179 9.68 15.78 9.06
CA LEU A 179 8.71 14.93 9.74
C LEU A 179 8.64 15.23 11.25
N ASP A 180 9.76 15.53 11.91
CA ASP A 180 9.78 15.96 13.31
C ASP A 180 9.11 17.33 13.50
N GLN A 181 9.39 18.30 12.62
CA GLN A 181 8.78 19.62 12.65
C GLN A 181 7.27 19.54 12.44
N PHE A 182 6.83 18.83 11.40
CA PHE A 182 5.41 18.60 11.12
C PHE A 182 4.75 17.84 12.28
N GLY A 183 5.44 16.86 12.85
CA GLY A 183 5.01 16.10 14.02
C GLY A 183 4.71 16.94 15.27
N ARG A 184 5.29 18.14 15.38
CA ARG A 184 5.08 19.10 16.48
C ARG A 184 4.05 20.19 16.15
N SER A 185 3.54 20.21 14.92
CA SER A 185 2.60 21.22 14.43
C SER A 185 1.19 21.11 15.04
N GLY A 186 0.41 22.18 14.92
CA GLY A 186 -1.00 22.22 15.34
C GLY A 186 -1.87 21.11 14.73
N PRO A 187 -1.83 20.89 13.40
CA PRO A 187 -2.51 19.79 12.72
C PRO A 187 -2.31 18.42 13.35
N ILE A 188 -1.07 18.10 13.73
CA ILE A 188 -0.75 16.81 14.34
C ILE A 188 -1.28 16.73 15.76
N LYS A 189 -1.18 17.80 16.55
CA LYS A 189 -1.81 17.84 17.88
C LYS A 189 -3.31 17.56 17.83
N TRP A 190 -4.01 18.03 16.78
CA TRP A 190 -5.43 17.72 16.59
C TRP A 190 -5.67 16.24 16.28
N SER A 191 -4.83 15.63 15.43
CA SER A 191 -4.90 14.18 15.15
C SER A 191 -4.54 13.29 16.35
N LEU A 192 -3.70 13.78 17.27
CA LEU A 192 -3.32 13.10 18.52
C LEU A 192 -4.40 13.25 19.62
N HIS A 193 -5.21 14.31 19.60
CA HIS A 193 -6.16 14.62 20.68
C HIS A 193 -7.65 14.45 20.30
N SER A 194 -7.94 13.94 19.11
CA SER A 194 -9.29 13.50 18.72
C SER A 194 -9.66 12.26 19.56
N PHE A 195 -10.38 12.29 20.69
CA PHE A 195 -11.52 13.08 21.13
C PHE A 195 -11.53 13.28 22.66
N SER A 196 -10.92 14.35 23.19
CA SER A 196 -11.27 14.83 24.54
C SER A 196 -12.42 15.84 24.44
N LEU A 197 -13.63 15.33 24.65
CA LEU A 197 -14.93 16.01 24.74
C LEU A 197 -14.85 17.39 25.44
N LYS A 198 -15.12 18.49 24.72
CA LYS A 198 -15.75 19.77 25.18
C LYS A 198 -15.68 20.93 24.16
N VAL A 199 -15.71 20.69 22.84
CA VAL A 199 -15.80 21.76 21.83
C VAL A 199 -16.96 21.44 20.87
N PRO A 200 -17.83 22.41 20.53
CA PRO A 200 -19.00 22.15 19.70
C PRO A 200 -18.61 21.89 18.24
N GLY A 201 -18.81 20.65 17.77
CA GLY A 201 -18.77 20.22 16.37
C GLY A 201 -17.39 20.22 15.70
N PRO A 202 -17.01 19.19 14.93
CA PRO A 202 -15.82 19.26 14.08
C PRO A 202 -16.06 20.28 12.96
N THR A 203 -15.15 21.24 12.79
CA THR A 203 -15.17 22.12 11.61
C THR A 203 -14.65 21.36 10.38
N SER A 204 -14.97 21.84 9.17
CA SER A 204 -14.45 21.25 7.92
C SER A 204 -12.91 21.19 7.91
N GLU A 205 -12.26 22.18 8.52
CA GLU A 205 -10.79 22.24 8.64
C GLU A 205 -10.21 21.22 9.64
N ASP A 206 -11.00 20.66 10.56
CA ASP A 206 -10.52 19.64 11.49
C ASP A 206 -10.45 18.25 10.82
N LEU A 207 -11.33 18.01 9.84
CA LEU A 207 -11.43 16.71 9.16
C LEU A 207 -10.24 16.43 8.23
N ARG A 208 -9.64 17.46 7.61
CA ARG A 208 -8.47 17.29 6.74
C ARG A 208 -7.25 16.75 7.50
N TRP A 209 -7.16 17.00 8.81
CA TRP A 209 -6.02 16.64 9.65
C TRP A 209 -6.24 15.36 10.45
N LYS A 210 -7.47 14.84 10.50
CA LYS A 210 -7.83 13.64 11.26
C LYS A 210 -6.84 12.48 11.05
N TRP A 211 -6.44 12.22 9.81
CA TRP A 211 -5.53 11.13 9.44
C TRP A 211 -4.09 11.55 9.15
N ALA A 212 -3.69 12.73 9.63
CA ALA A 212 -2.32 13.20 9.47
C ALA A 212 -1.32 12.28 10.20
N SER A 213 -1.68 11.78 11.39
CA SER A 213 -0.91 10.74 12.10
C SER A 213 -0.73 9.45 11.28
N SER A 214 -1.78 8.98 10.61
CA SER A 214 -1.72 7.81 9.71
C SER A 214 -0.76 8.05 8.55
N THR A 215 -0.76 9.28 7.99
CA THR A 215 0.17 9.67 6.92
C THR A 215 1.61 9.69 7.41
N ILE A 216 1.87 10.24 8.61
CA ILE A 216 3.20 10.23 9.23
C ILE A 216 3.71 8.80 9.44
N LEU A 217 2.85 7.88 9.90
CA LEU A 217 3.22 6.46 10.05
C LEU A 217 3.68 5.87 8.72
N LEU A 218 2.88 6.05 7.66
CA LEU A 218 3.24 5.59 6.32
C LEU A 218 4.56 6.23 5.84
N ALA A 219 4.75 7.52 6.09
CA ALA A 219 5.96 8.25 5.71
C ALA A 219 7.20 7.68 6.40
N TYR A 220 7.15 7.40 7.70
CA TYR A 220 8.24 6.73 8.41
C TYR A 220 8.56 5.33 7.85
N GLY A 221 7.53 4.55 7.49
CA GLY A 221 7.72 3.27 6.83
C GLY A 221 8.39 3.40 5.45
N GLN A 222 8.05 4.45 4.69
CA GLN A 222 8.65 4.76 3.39
C GLN A 222 10.09 5.26 3.52
N VAL A 223 10.38 6.09 4.52
CA VAL A 223 11.75 6.51 4.89
C VAL A 223 12.60 5.30 5.22
N ALA A 224 12.08 4.36 6.01
CA ALA A 224 12.78 3.12 6.35
C ALA A 224 13.12 2.28 5.10
N ALA A 225 12.14 2.09 4.21
CA ALA A 225 12.35 1.37 2.95
C ALA A 225 13.38 2.06 2.03
N SER A 226 13.49 3.38 2.12
CA SER A 226 14.34 4.19 1.23
C SER A 226 15.76 4.41 1.76
N ALA A 227 16.02 4.14 3.04
CA ALA A 227 17.34 4.29 3.67
C ALA A 227 18.38 3.24 3.22
N LYS A 228 17.97 2.21 2.46
CA LYS A 228 18.83 1.16 1.88
C LYS A 228 19.79 0.56 2.93
N ALA A 229 21.10 0.54 2.66
CA ALA A 229 22.13 -0.03 3.54
C ALA A 229 22.34 0.77 4.85
N HIS A 230 21.83 2.00 4.94
CA HIS A 230 22.06 2.91 6.06
C HIS A 230 20.90 2.93 7.06
N ILE A 231 19.99 1.96 7.01
CA ILE A 231 18.80 1.94 7.88
C ILE A 231 19.14 1.74 9.37
N LEU A 232 20.12 0.89 9.71
CA LEU A 232 20.34 0.46 11.10
C LEU A 232 20.47 1.61 12.12
N PRO A 233 21.29 2.65 11.89
CA PRO A 233 21.40 3.78 12.82
C PRO A 233 20.10 4.58 13.02
N TRP A 234 19.12 4.41 12.13
CA TRP A 234 17.85 5.13 12.15
C TRP A 234 16.68 4.30 12.67
N VAL A 235 16.82 2.97 12.78
CA VAL A 235 15.69 2.07 13.11
C VAL A 235 15.04 2.45 14.43
N ASP A 236 15.81 2.63 15.50
CA ASP A 236 15.25 2.95 16.82
C ASP A 236 14.61 4.34 16.85
N ASN A 237 15.18 5.30 16.12
CA ASN A 237 14.59 6.64 15.98
C ASN A 237 13.24 6.54 15.26
N ILE A 238 13.19 5.86 14.10
CA ILE A 238 11.97 5.65 13.32
C ILE A 238 10.92 4.91 14.15
N LEU A 239 11.29 3.81 14.81
CA LEU A 239 10.40 3.02 15.66
C LEU A 239 9.83 3.83 16.81
N SER A 240 10.66 4.62 17.50
CA SER A 240 10.19 5.45 18.62
C SER A 240 9.07 6.41 18.18
N ARG A 241 9.19 6.99 16.98
CA ARG A 241 8.16 7.86 16.39
C ARG A 241 6.93 7.08 15.98
N MET A 242 7.09 5.95 15.30
CA MET A 242 5.96 5.10 14.91
C MET A 242 5.16 4.61 16.12
N ILE A 243 5.84 4.20 17.19
CA ILE A 243 5.22 3.78 18.46
C ILE A 243 4.47 4.96 19.10
N PHE A 244 5.09 6.15 19.12
CA PHE A 244 4.45 7.35 19.66
C PHE A 244 3.12 7.66 18.95
N TYR A 245 3.11 7.75 17.62
CA TYR A 245 1.87 8.04 16.88
C TYR A 245 0.83 6.93 17.06
N PHE A 246 1.23 5.66 17.03
CA PHE A 246 0.29 4.57 17.25
C PHE A 246 -0.38 4.59 18.63
N ARG A 247 0.38 4.96 19.69
CA ARG A 247 -0.15 4.98 21.07
C ARG A 247 -1.04 6.17 21.35
N TYR A 248 -0.75 7.32 20.75
CA TYR A 248 -1.38 8.59 21.12
C TYR A 248 -2.37 9.12 20.08
N SER A 249 -2.51 8.52 18.90
CA SER A 249 -3.51 8.95 17.90
C SER A 249 -4.87 8.25 18.10
N SER A 250 -5.90 8.73 17.38
CA SER A 250 -7.22 8.08 17.35
C SER A 250 -7.13 6.68 16.76
N TRP A 251 -7.47 5.66 17.55
CA TRP A 251 -7.49 4.25 17.14
C TRP A 251 -8.65 3.96 16.18
N ASP A 252 -8.47 4.28 14.90
CA ASP A 252 -9.36 3.85 13.82
C ASP A 252 -8.68 2.84 12.89
N GLU A 253 -9.45 2.24 11.97
CA GLU A 253 -8.95 1.25 11.02
C GLU A 253 -7.81 1.81 10.14
N THR A 254 -7.88 3.10 9.79
CA THR A 254 -6.86 3.75 8.96
C THR A 254 -5.53 3.86 9.69
N LEU A 255 -5.52 4.25 10.96
CA LEU A 255 -4.32 4.28 11.79
C LEU A 255 -3.72 2.88 11.95
N LYS A 256 -4.57 1.87 12.25
CA LYS A 256 -4.14 0.48 12.40
C LYS A 256 -3.45 -0.05 11.14
N GLN A 257 -4.09 0.11 9.98
CA GLN A 257 -3.53 -0.32 8.69
C GLN A 257 -2.25 0.44 8.32
N SER A 258 -2.20 1.74 8.61
CA SER A 258 -1.00 2.55 8.39
C SER A 258 0.17 2.10 9.26
N PHE A 259 -0.08 1.77 10.53
CA PHE A 259 0.92 1.25 11.45
C PHE A 259 1.46 -0.11 10.99
N LEU A 260 0.59 -1.05 10.61
CA LEU A 260 0.98 -2.37 10.13
C LEU A 260 1.78 -2.27 8.83
N THR A 261 1.30 -1.48 7.87
CA THR A 261 1.98 -1.24 6.58
C THR A 261 3.37 -0.62 6.79
N ALA A 262 3.48 0.37 7.66
CA ALA A 262 4.76 1.01 7.95
C ALA A 262 5.76 0.04 8.60
N ASN A 263 5.30 -0.80 9.54
CA ASN A 263 6.14 -1.82 10.16
C ASN A 263 6.55 -2.92 9.18
N LEU A 264 5.67 -3.36 8.28
CA LEU A 264 6.04 -4.31 7.23
C LEU A 264 7.16 -3.77 6.34
N ARG A 265 7.08 -2.50 5.94
CA ARG A 265 8.13 -1.82 5.16
C ARG A 265 9.45 -1.75 5.93
N LEU A 266 9.40 -1.38 7.21
CA LEU A 266 10.57 -1.36 8.09
C LEU A 266 11.19 -2.75 8.24
N MET A 267 10.39 -3.79 8.47
CA MET A 267 10.88 -5.18 8.56
C MET A 267 11.52 -5.63 7.25
N GLY A 268 10.94 -5.25 6.11
CA GLY A 268 11.52 -5.47 4.79
C GLY A 268 12.86 -4.74 4.58
N ALA A 269 13.03 -3.54 5.14
CA ALA A 269 14.29 -2.80 5.08
C ALA A 269 15.37 -3.44 5.97
N ILE A 270 15.01 -3.86 7.20
CA ILE A 270 15.91 -4.52 8.13
C ILE A 270 16.38 -5.87 7.59
N SER A 271 15.47 -6.67 7.03
CA SER A 271 15.79 -8.03 6.53
C SER A 271 16.75 -8.04 5.34
N ARG A 272 16.82 -6.94 4.57
CA ARG A 272 17.77 -6.75 3.47
C ARG A 272 19.15 -6.28 3.94
N ASN A 273 19.32 -5.95 5.22
CA ASN A 273 20.56 -5.42 5.76
C ASN A 273 21.39 -6.54 6.42
N GLU A 274 22.60 -6.78 5.91
CA GLU A 274 23.50 -7.84 6.40
C GLU A 274 23.84 -7.68 7.89
N GLY A 275 23.98 -6.44 8.39
CA GLY A 275 24.35 -6.16 9.79
C GLY A 275 23.21 -6.32 10.80
N ALA A 276 21.97 -6.57 10.35
CA ALA A 276 20.79 -6.61 11.21
C ALA A 276 20.86 -7.72 12.28
N HIS A 277 21.57 -8.83 12.01
CA HIS A 277 21.69 -9.94 12.97
C HIS A 277 22.54 -9.60 14.19
N SER A 278 23.44 -8.61 14.08
CA SER A 278 24.33 -8.16 15.15
C SER A 278 23.86 -6.88 15.83
N TYR A 279 22.89 -6.18 15.24
CA TYR A 279 22.37 -4.93 15.77
C TYR A 279 21.47 -5.18 16.98
N GLU A 280 21.67 -4.40 18.05
CA GLU A 280 20.81 -4.42 19.24
C GLU A 280 19.75 -3.34 19.13
N PHE A 281 18.52 -3.75 18.87
CA PHE A 281 17.39 -2.84 18.74
C PHE A 281 16.79 -2.53 20.11
N SER A 282 16.64 -1.25 20.42
CA SER A 282 16.13 -0.79 21.71
C SER A 282 14.60 -0.78 21.77
N GLN A 283 13.92 -0.56 20.64
CA GLN A 283 12.46 -0.34 20.60
C GLN A 283 11.63 -1.61 20.32
N ILE A 284 12.25 -2.78 20.16
CA ILE A 284 11.53 -4.03 19.82
C ILE A 284 10.48 -4.38 20.87
N SER A 285 10.84 -4.25 22.15
CA SER A 285 9.94 -4.63 23.25
C SER A 285 8.65 -3.81 23.20
N GLU A 286 8.78 -2.51 23.01
CA GLU A 286 7.70 -1.54 22.96
C GLU A 286 6.82 -1.73 21.72
N LEU A 287 7.42 -2.10 20.59
CA LEU A 287 6.70 -2.44 19.37
C LEU A 287 5.88 -3.74 19.54
N LEU A 288 6.47 -4.78 20.14
CA LEU A 288 5.77 -6.03 20.41
C LEU A 288 4.56 -5.79 21.31
N GLU A 289 4.70 -4.96 22.34
CA GLU A 289 3.58 -4.55 23.19
C GLU A 289 2.47 -3.87 22.39
N CYS A 290 2.81 -2.95 21.48
CA CYS A 290 1.83 -2.32 20.59
C CYS A 290 1.09 -3.34 19.71
N LEU A 291 1.80 -4.30 19.13
CA LEU A 291 1.21 -5.34 18.27
C LEU A 291 0.35 -6.33 19.06
N MET A 292 0.74 -6.67 20.29
CA MET A 292 -0.07 -7.50 21.18
C MET A 292 -1.38 -6.80 21.56
N VAL A 293 -1.32 -5.53 21.96
CA VAL A 293 -2.53 -4.74 22.26
C VAL A 293 -3.41 -4.60 21.02
N LEU A 294 -2.83 -4.42 19.83
CA LEU A 294 -3.57 -4.41 18.57
C LEU A 294 -4.33 -5.74 18.39
N MET A 295 -3.65 -6.88 18.48
CA MET A 295 -4.28 -8.20 18.34
C MET A 295 -5.35 -8.47 19.41
N GLU A 296 -5.14 -8.02 20.65
CA GLU A 296 -6.09 -8.21 21.76
C GLU A 296 -7.39 -7.42 21.56
N LYS A 297 -7.34 -6.28 20.86
CA LYS A 297 -8.51 -5.46 20.54
C LYS A 297 -9.22 -5.88 19.25
N GLU A 298 -8.63 -6.79 18.46
CA GLU A 298 -9.30 -7.29 17.25
C GLU A 298 -10.53 -8.14 17.61
N PRO A 299 -11.63 -8.02 16.84
CA PRO A 299 -12.91 -8.70 17.14
C PRO A 299 -12.78 -10.22 17.16
N GLN A 300 -12.93 -10.85 18.33
CA GLN A 300 -12.71 -12.29 18.51
C GLN A 300 -13.71 -13.18 17.76
N ASP A 301 -14.87 -12.63 17.42
CA ASP A 301 -15.97 -13.26 16.69
C ASP A 301 -15.72 -13.42 15.20
N ALA A 302 -14.84 -12.60 14.60
CA ALA A 302 -14.44 -12.70 13.21
C ALA A 302 -13.03 -13.29 13.11
N LEU A 303 -12.86 -14.49 12.55
CA LEU A 303 -11.53 -15.10 12.38
C LEU A 303 -10.62 -14.34 11.39
N CYS A 304 -11.22 -13.65 10.41
CA CYS A 304 -10.52 -13.18 9.21
C CYS A 304 -10.51 -11.64 9.10
N THR A 305 -9.75 -10.96 9.96
CA THR A 305 -9.38 -9.54 9.69
C THR A 305 -8.05 -9.49 8.94
N GLU A 306 -7.88 -8.53 8.04
CA GLU A 306 -6.59 -8.35 7.33
C GLU A 306 -5.45 -7.96 8.28
N SER A 307 -5.77 -7.32 9.40
CA SER A 307 -4.80 -6.83 10.38
C SER A 307 -4.08 -7.95 11.15
N ARG A 308 -4.78 -9.05 11.48
CA ARG A 308 -4.23 -10.18 12.23
C ARG A 308 -3.04 -10.87 11.55
N PRO A 309 -3.14 -11.35 10.29
CA PRO A 309 -2.02 -12.00 9.64
C PRO A 309 -0.83 -11.04 9.46
N GLN A 310 -1.08 -9.75 9.19
CA GLN A 310 -0.02 -8.74 9.13
C GLN A 310 0.70 -8.58 10.48
N ALA A 311 -0.05 -8.46 11.58
CA ALA A 311 0.52 -8.33 12.92
C ALA A 311 1.36 -9.57 13.29
N LEU A 312 0.83 -10.78 13.04
CA LEU A 312 1.55 -12.04 13.27
C LEU A 312 2.83 -12.14 12.42
N HIS A 313 2.79 -11.71 11.16
CA HIS A 313 3.97 -11.67 10.29
C HIS A 313 5.05 -10.71 10.83
N ILE A 314 4.66 -9.52 11.29
CA ILE A 314 5.59 -8.56 11.91
C ILE A 314 6.18 -9.16 13.18
N ILE A 315 5.35 -9.71 14.08
CA ILE A 315 5.78 -10.36 15.32
C ILE A 315 6.79 -11.47 15.04
N SER A 316 6.49 -12.35 14.07
CA SER A 316 7.39 -13.43 13.67
C SER A 316 8.75 -12.92 13.22
N SER A 317 8.78 -11.78 12.51
CA SER A 317 10.02 -11.12 12.09
C SER A 317 10.78 -10.53 13.27
N LEU A 318 10.10 -9.85 14.20
CA LEU A 318 10.69 -9.26 15.40
C LEU A 318 11.31 -10.30 16.34
N CYS A 319 10.70 -11.48 16.47
CA CYS A 319 11.23 -12.58 17.27
C CYS A 319 12.61 -13.08 16.82
N LYS A 320 13.05 -12.75 15.60
CA LYS A 320 14.36 -13.12 15.04
C LYS A 320 15.46 -12.08 15.35
N LEU A 321 15.08 -10.89 15.82
CA LEU A 321 15.98 -9.78 16.06
C LEU A 321 16.56 -9.81 17.49
N ARG A 322 17.57 -8.98 17.74
CA ARG A 322 18.23 -8.85 19.07
C ARG A 322 17.87 -7.53 19.76
N PRO A 323 17.79 -7.49 21.10
CA PRO A 323 18.01 -8.60 22.03
C PRO A 323 16.84 -9.60 22.03
N PRO A 324 17.10 -10.88 22.37
CA PRO A 324 16.02 -11.85 22.49
C PRO A 324 15.05 -11.43 23.60
N MET A 325 13.76 -11.68 23.37
CA MET A 325 12.73 -11.40 24.36
C MET A 325 12.95 -12.19 25.66
N ASP A 326 12.61 -11.56 26.78
CA ASP A 326 12.55 -12.23 28.07
C ASP A 326 11.43 -13.30 28.12
N THR A 327 11.57 -14.25 29.03
CA THR A 327 10.67 -15.41 29.16
C THR A 327 9.22 -15.01 29.46
N HIS A 328 9.00 -13.99 30.28
CA HIS A 328 7.66 -13.55 30.65
C HIS A 328 6.93 -12.99 29.43
N ARG A 329 7.57 -12.10 28.65
CA ARG A 329 7.01 -11.57 27.41
C ARG A 329 6.77 -12.66 26.37
N LYS A 330 7.67 -13.64 26.23
CA LYS A 330 7.46 -14.81 25.35
C LYS A 330 6.18 -15.57 25.69
N SER A 331 5.95 -15.83 26.98
CA SER A 331 4.74 -16.53 27.43
C SER A 331 3.47 -15.75 27.12
N ARG A 332 3.48 -14.43 27.36
CA ARG A 332 2.32 -13.57 27.08
C ARG A 332 2.06 -13.46 25.58
N LEU A 333 3.10 -13.24 24.78
CA LEU A 333 3.00 -13.20 23.32
C LEU A 333 2.41 -14.51 22.76
N LEU A 334 2.92 -15.66 23.22
CA LEU A 334 2.39 -16.96 22.84
C LEU A 334 0.90 -17.08 23.17
N SER A 335 0.49 -16.70 24.39
CA SER A 335 -0.92 -16.71 24.79
C SER A 335 -1.78 -15.81 23.89
N THR A 336 -1.33 -14.59 23.59
CA THR A 336 -2.06 -13.67 22.72
C THR A 336 -2.17 -14.19 21.29
N CYS A 337 -1.09 -14.72 20.72
CA CYS A 337 -1.10 -15.32 19.38
C CYS A 337 -2.01 -16.56 19.31
N LEU A 338 -1.92 -17.47 20.30
CA LEU A 338 -2.78 -18.65 20.37
C LEU A 338 -4.25 -18.25 20.47
N ARG A 339 -4.60 -17.27 21.32
CA ARG A 339 -5.97 -16.76 21.40
C ARG A 339 -6.43 -16.16 20.07
N SER A 340 -5.57 -15.42 19.38
CA SER A 340 -5.91 -14.84 18.07
C SER A 340 -6.13 -15.87 16.96
N VAL A 341 -5.47 -17.03 17.03
CA VAL A 341 -5.56 -18.09 16.00
C VAL A 341 -6.64 -19.12 16.33
N PHE A 342 -6.78 -19.48 17.60
CA PHE A 342 -7.64 -20.56 18.07
C PHE A 342 -8.94 -20.09 18.73
N ALA A 343 -9.22 -18.77 18.76
CA ALA A 343 -10.55 -18.29 19.12
C ALA A 343 -11.58 -18.88 18.14
N LEU A 344 -12.57 -19.59 18.67
CA LEU A 344 -13.66 -20.12 17.84
C LEU A 344 -14.53 -18.93 17.40
N PRO A 345 -14.75 -18.72 16.09
CA PRO A 345 -15.75 -17.77 15.63
C PRO A 345 -17.13 -18.21 16.13
N LEU A 346 -18.02 -17.24 16.35
CA LEU A 346 -19.42 -17.54 16.64
C LEU A 346 -20.04 -18.37 15.50
N LEU A 347 -20.99 -19.24 15.82
CA LEU A 347 -21.63 -20.14 14.84
C LEU A 347 -22.18 -19.35 13.63
N ASP A 348 -22.76 -18.17 13.86
CA ASP A 348 -23.27 -17.26 12.83
C ASP A 348 -22.17 -16.75 11.86
N ALA A 349 -20.92 -16.61 12.33
CA ALA A 349 -19.79 -16.21 11.49
C ALA A 349 -19.27 -17.40 10.67
N LEU A 350 -19.27 -18.61 11.23
CA LEU A 350 -19.00 -19.84 10.49
C LEU A 350 -20.04 -20.05 9.38
N GLU A 351 -21.33 -19.84 9.64
CA GLU A 351 -22.40 -20.00 8.64
C GLU A 351 -22.21 -19.06 7.44
N LYS A 352 -21.87 -17.78 7.68
CA LYS A 352 -21.55 -16.81 6.62
C LYS A 352 -20.36 -17.23 5.74
N HIS A 353 -19.34 -17.85 6.34
CA HIS A 353 -18.19 -18.40 5.61
C HIS A 353 -18.50 -19.76 4.94
N THR A 354 -19.46 -20.54 5.46
CA THR A 354 -19.88 -21.82 4.88
C THR A 354 -20.65 -21.63 3.57
N CYS A 355 -21.32 -20.49 3.38
CA CYS A 355 -21.94 -20.10 2.11
C CYS A 355 -20.95 -19.98 0.94
N LEU A 356 -19.63 -19.87 1.20
CA LEU A 356 -18.58 -19.86 0.16
C LEU A 356 -18.10 -21.26 -0.26
N PHE A 357 -18.59 -22.32 0.40
CA PHE A 357 -18.22 -23.72 0.12
C PHE A 357 -19.37 -24.57 -0.44
N LEU A 358 -20.48 -23.96 -0.87
CA LEU A 358 -21.65 -24.69 -1.38
C LEU A 358 -21.54 -25.23 -2.82
N GLU A 359 -20.36 -25.17 -3.44
CA GLU A 359 -20.04 -26.05 -4.57
C GLU A 359 -18.81 -26.88 -4.23
N PRO A 360 -18.96 -28.15 -3.79
CA PRO A 360 -17.86 -29.09 -3.95
C PRO A 360 -17.56 -29.17 -5.46
N PRO A 361 -16.29 -29.08 -5.89
CA PRO A 361 -15.95 -29.31 -7.29
C PRO A 361 -16.51 -30.67 -7.68
N ASN A 362 -17.25 -30.72 -8.78
CA ASN A 362 -17.74 -31.96 -9.39
C ASN A 362 -16.52 -32.84 -9.73
N ILE A 363 -16.08 -33.65 -8.78
CA ILE A 363 -15.16 -34.75 -9.03
C ILE A 363 -16.01 -35.80 -9.73
N GLN A 364 -16.15 -35.67 -11.05
CA GLN A 364 -16.56 -36.78 -11.88
C GLN A 364 -15.49 -37.86 -11.73
N VAL A 365 -15.74 -38.79 -10.83
CA VAL A 365 -14.98 -40.03 -10.71
C VAL A 365 -15.20 -40.79 -12.02
N ARG A 366 -14.26 -40.65 -12.95
CA ARG A 366 -14.19 -41.46 -14.15
C ARG A 366 -13.82 -42.88 -13.69
N PRO A 367 -14.68 -43.89 -13.84
CA PRO A 367 -14.29 -45.25 -13.50
C PRO A 367 -13.13 -45.68 -14.43
N PRO A 368 -12.17 -46.48 -13.92
CA PRO A 368 -11.02 -46.89 -14.71
C PRO A 368 -11.48 -47.72 -15.92
N GLN A 369 -11.03 -47.33 -17.11
CA GLN A 369 -11.19 -48.11 -18.33
C GLN A 369 -10.38 -49.40 -18.20
N GLY A 370 -11.06 -50.50 -17.88
CA GLY A 370 -10.53 -51.84 -18.06
C GLY A 370 -10.46 -52.20 -19.55
N PRO A 371 -9.51 -53.07 -19.97
CA PRO A 371 -9.26 -53.34 -21.36
C PRO A 371 -10.41 -54.11 -22.03
N GLN A 372 -10.67 -53.74 -23.28
CA GLN A 372 -11.61 -54.38 -24.19
C GLN A 372 -11.31 -55.88 -24.34
N GLY A 373 -12.34 -56.73 -24.20
CA GLY A 373 -12.20 -58.15 -24.48
C GLY A 373 -13.44 -59.01 -24.21
N GLN A 374 -14.31 -59.10 -25.23
CA GLN A 374 -15.19 -60.24 -25.55
C GLN A 374 -16.43 -60.52 -24.68
N SER A 375 -17.56 -60.66 -25.38
CA SER A 375 -18.87 -61.23 -24.99
C SER A 375 -19.16 -62.38 -25.98
N PRO A 376 -20.19 -63.26 -25.86
CA PRO A 376 -21.16 -63.50 -24.77
C PRO A 376 -21.29 -65.00 -24.37
N ARG A 377 -22.03 -65.32 -23.29
CA ARG A 377 -22.95 -66.51 -23.19
C ARG A 377 -23.73 -66.57 -21.86
N VAL A 378 -24.99 -66.12 -21.88
CA VAL A 378 -26.26 -66.87 -21.67
C VAL A 378 -26.44 -67.88 -20.51
N TRP A 379 -27.66 -67.80 -19.90
CA TRP A 379 -28.43 -68.65 -18.93
C TRP A 379 -28.34 -68.30 -17.44
N ALA A 380 -29.37 -68.11 -16.60
CA ALA A 380 -30.83 -68.39 -16.51
C ALA A 380 -31.13 -69.26 -15.25
N GLY A 381 -32.14 -68.86 -14.46
CA GLY A 381 -32.81 -69.65 -13.39
C GLY A 381 -32.31 -69.40 -11.97
N CYS A 382 -33.07 -69.49 -10.88
CA CYS A 382 -34.50 -69.75 -10.67
C CYS A 382 -34.89 -69.36 -9.21
N ALA A 383 -36.19 -69.36 -8.94
CA ALA A 383 -36.92 -68.94 -7.73
C ALA A 383 -36.63 -69.70 -6.40
N ALA A 384 -37.01 -69.08 -5.28
CA ALA A 384 -37.84 -69.62 -4.16
C ALA A 384 -37.83 -68.63 -2.97
N GLN A 385 -38.92 -67.90 -2.64
CA GLN A 385 -40.03 -68.25 -1.72
C GLN A 385 -39.65 -68.73 -0.30
N GLY A 386 -40.19 -68.04 0.72
CA GLY A 386 -40.28 -68.48 2.12
C GLY A 386 -40.42 -67.30 3.11
N HIS A 387 -41.59 -66.66 3.22
CA HIS A 387 -42.54 -66.80 4.34
C HIS A 387 -42.08 -66.32 5.74
N SER A 388 -42.56 -65.11 6.10
CA SER A 388 -43.53 -64.81 7.18
C SER A 388 -43.18 -64.87 8.67
N ARG A 389 -43.72 -63.82 9.34
CA ARG A 389 -44.05 -63.60 10.77
C ARG A 389 -42.91 -63.16 11.70
N ALA A 390 -43.04 -62.19 12.63
CA ALA A 390 -44.06 -61.30 13.22
C ALA A 390 -43.83 -61.32 14.75
N GLY A 391 -44.03 -60.17 15.41
CA GLY A 391 -44.13 -60.05 16.89
C GLY A 391 -43.08 -59.12 17.48
N HIS A 392 -43.42 -57.85 17.73
CA HIS A 392 -43.90 -57.30 19.03
C HIS A 392 -42.79 -57.21 20.09
N SER A 393 -42.17 -56.04 20.28
CA SER A 393 -42.58 -54.97 21.22
C SER A 393 -42.50 -55.36 22.70
N VAL A 394 -41.50 -54.83 23.39
CA VAL A 394 -41.63 -53.92 24.56
C VAL A 394 -40.57 -52.83 24.41
#